data_AF-A0A3D0MH03-F1
#
_entry.id   AF-A0A3D0MH03-F1
#
_cell.length_a   1.000
_cell.length_b   1.000
_cell.length_c   1.000
_cell.angle_alpha   90.00
_cell.angle_beta   90.00
_cell.angle_gamma   90.00
#
_symmetry.space_group_name_H-M   'P 1'
#
loop_
_entity.id
_entity.type
_entity.pdbx_description
1 polymer ?
#
loop_
_entity_poly.entity_id
_entity_poly.type
_entity_poly.pdbx_seq_one_letter_code
_entity_poly.pdbx_strand_id
1 'polypeptide(L)'
;VPGLKNKLLLSLRAPGWRAQDQPTSCRQKRLQADLRAKFNPRISTFSRYYTLIQFFATVGLSLYVLINAAAWAYLDCLVAVCFLAFTYFVHGCWLEGRRYGVLLEGFRLLLASAICLYFVAGTDTQLFALAYLMTSVVSLIIGRADSDSGVTEGVTIGSGAA
;
A
#
# COMPACT_ATOMS: atom_id res chain seq x y z
N VAL A 1 35.20 -16.03 44.99
CA VAL A 1 33.95 -16.62 44.44
C VAL A 1 34.20 -17.11 43.02
N PRO A 2 34.03 -18.40 42.72
CA PRO A 2 34.14 -18.91 41.34
C PRO A 2 33.15 -18.17 40.43
N GLY A 3 33.61 -17.64 39.28
CA GLY A 3 32.73 -16.99 38.28
C GLY A 3 32.64 -15.46 38.29
N LEU A 4 33.21 -14.75 39.27
CA LEU A 4 33.19 -13.26 39.30
C LEU A 4 33.92 -12.65 38.09
N LYS A 5 35.04 -13.26 37.69
CA LYS A 5 35.82 -12.84 36.51
C LYS A 5 35.00 -12.91 35.22
N ASN A 6 34.22 -13.98 35.03
CA ASN A 6 33.35 -14.12 33.86
C ASN A 6 32.23 -13.09 33.81
N LYS A 7 31.69 -12.67 34.96
CA LYS A 7 30.66 -11.63 35.04
C LYS A 7 31.22 -10.25 34.67
N LEU A 8 32.43 -9.93 35.14
CA LEU A 8 33.12 -8.68 34.78
C LEU A 8 33.51 -8.65 33.30
N LEU A 9 34.00 -9.78 32.77
CA LEU A 9 34.35 -9.93 31.35
C LEU A 9 33.14 -9.85 30.43
N LEU A 10 31.93 -10.20 30.88
CA LEU A 10 30.71 -10.17 30.08
C LEU A 10 30.40 -8.75 29.57
N SER A 11 30.68 -7.72 30.36
CA SER A 11 30.39 -6.33 30.01
C SER A 11 31.43 -5.72 29.04
N LEU A 12 32.59 -6.35 28.90
CA LEU A 12 33.71 -5.86 28.08
C LEU A 12 33.91 -6.67 26.79
N ARG A 13 33.19 -7.79 26.65
CA ARG A 13 33.32 -8.69 25.51
C ARG A 13 32.23 -8.42 24.48
N ALA A 14 32.54 -8.72 23.22
CA ALA A 14 31.61 -8.58 22.12
C ALA A 14 30.33 -9.41 22.34
N PRO A 15 29.18 -8.95 21.82
CA PRO A 15 27.92 -9.69 21.89
C PRO A 15 28.10 -11.10 21.29
N GLY A 16 27.80 -12.13 22.07
CA GLY A 16 27.99 -13.55 21.71
C GLY A 16 29.14 -14.26 22.41
N TRP A 17 29.96 -13.56 23.18
CA TRP A 17 31.00 -14.17 24.02
C TRP A 17 30.40 -15.03 25.16
N ARG A 18 31.05 -16.15 25.47
CA ARG A 18 30.61 -17.12 26.49
C ARG A 18 31.80 -17.64 27.30
N ALA A 19 31.52 -17.99 28.55
CA ALA A 19 32.44 -18.69 29.43
C ALA A 19 32.70 -20.13 28.95
N GLN A 20 33.94 -20.62 29.06
CA GLN A 20 34.34 -21.96 28.57
C GLN A 20 33.54 -23.12 29.19
N ASP A 21 33.10 -22.99 30.44
CA ASP A 21 32.48 -24.10 31.19
C ASP A 21 30.95 -23.99 31.31
N GLN A 22 30.31 -23.10 30.53
CA GLN A 22 28.85 -22.94 30.59
C GLN A 22 28.15 -23.83 29.56
N PRO A 23 27.43 -24.90 29.97
CA PRO A 23 26.62 -25.69 29.04
C PRO A 23 25.48 -24.82 28.50
N THR A 24 25.36 -24.74 27.17
CA THR A 24 24.32 -23.96 26.51
C THR A 24 23.08 -24.84 26.31
N SER A 25 22.02 -24.61 27.07
CA SER A 25 20.70 -25.24 26.82
C SER A 25 20.05 -24.65 25.56
N CYS A 26 20.28 -23.37 25.29
CA CYS A 26 19.78 -22.71 24.10
C CYS A 26 20.73 -22.87 22.92
N ARG A 27 20.63 -24.00 22.19
CA ARG A 27 20.88 -23.96 20.74
C ARG A 27 19.78 -23.08 20.15
N GLN A 28 20.05 -21.79 19.94
CA GLN A 28 19.21 -20.99 19.07
C GLN A 28 19.33 -21.60 17.69
N LYS A 29 18.41 -22.53 17.38
CA LYS A 29 18.20 -23.08 16.05
C LYS A 29 18.08 -21.84 15.19
N ARG A 30 19.02 -21.65 14.26
CA ARG A 30 19.03 -20.54 13.33
C ARG A 30 17.79 -20.73 12.47
N LEU A 31 16.63 -20.30 12.99
CA LEU A 31 15.42 -20.20 12.21
C LEU A 31 15.82 -19.18 11.16
N GLN A 32 16.11 -19.67 9.96
CA GLN A 32 16.18 -18.84 8.77
C GLN A 32 14.79 -18.22 8.67
N ALA A 33 14.58 -17.11 9.38
CA ALA A 33 13.37 -16.34 9.27
C ALA A 33 13.36 -15.90 7.82
N ASP A 34 12.42 -16.45 7.05
CA ASP A 34 12.30 -16.09 5.65
C ASP A 34 11.76 -14.66 5.57
N LEU A 35 12.70 -13.71 5.60
CA LEU A 35 12.41 -12.28 5.49
C LEU A 35 11.74 -11.97 4.15
N ARG A 36 11.98 -12.77 3.10
CA ARG A 36 11.30 -12.59 1.80
C ARG A 36 9.80 -12.83 1.91
N ALA A 37 9.37 -13.82 2.68
CA ALA A 37 7.95 -14.07 2.91
C ALA A 37 7.25 -12.90 3.63
N LYS A 38 7.99 -12.15 4.48
CA LYS A 38 7.44 -11.00 5.21
C LYS A 38 7.42 -9.70 4.40
N PHE A 39 8.45 -9.44 3.60
CA PHE A 39 8.62 -8.18 2.88
C PHE A 39 8.17 -8.20 1.41
N ASN A 40 7.76 -9.36 0.88
CA ASN A 40 7.26 -9.48 -0.48
C ASN A 40 5.90 -10.19 -0.50
N PRO A 41 4.82 -9.51 -0.05
CA PRO A 41 3.47 -10.06 -0.16
C PRO A 41 3.14 -10.34 -1.63
N ARG A 42 2.41 -11.43 -1.90
CA ARG A 42 1.91 -11.72 -3.25
C ARG A 42 0.83 -10.71 -3.60
N ILE A 43 1.16 -9.74 -4.45
CA ILE A 43 0.21 -8.77 -5.01
C ILE A 43 -0.26 -9.31 -6.36
N SER A 44 -1.56 -9.19 -6.66
CA SER A 44 -2.08 -9.54 -7.98
C SER A 44 -1.51 -8.60 -9.05
N THR A 45 -1.19 -9.12 -10.22
CA THR A 45 -0.69 -8.33 -11.36
C THR A 45 -1.66 -7.18 -11.69
N PHE A 46 -2.97 -7.44 -11.58
CA PHE A 46 -4.01 -6.44 -11.70
C PHE A 46 -3.81 -5.25 -10.74
N SER A 47 -3.68 -5.51 -9.43
CA SER A 47 -3.52 -4.44 -8.42
C SER A 47 -2.29 -3.58 -8.69
N ARG A 48 -1.23 -4.16 -9.26
CA ARG A 48 0.00 -3.45 -9.59
C ARG A 48 -0.18 -2.46 -10.74
N TYR A 49 -0.84 -2.87 -11.83
CA TYR A 49 -1.11 -1.95 -12.95
C TYR A 49 -2.14 -0.89 -12.58
N TYR A 50 -3.17 -1.27 -11.83
CA TYR A 50 -4.19 -0.36 -11.34
C TYR A 50 -3.59 0.77 -10.49
N THR A 51 -2.80 0.42 -9.48
CA THR A 51 -2.16 1.40 -8.57
C THR A 51 -1.19 2.30 -9.31
N LEU A 52 -0.50 1.78 -10.34
CA LEU A 52 0.40 2.57 -11.18
C LEU A 52 -0.35 3.62 -12.01
N ILE A 53 -1.43 3.23 -12.68
CA ILE A 53 -2.25 4.18 -13.47
C ILE A 53 -2.86 5.24 -12.57
N GLN A 54 -3.43 4.84 -11.43
CA GLN A 54 -4.01 5.80 -10.48
C GLN A 54 -2.97 6.72 -9.85
N PHE A 55 -1.75 6.24 -9.62
CA PHE A 55 -0.67 7.08 -9.12
C PHE A 55 -0.37 8.21 -10.11
N PHE A 56 -0.21 7.91 -11.39
CA PHE A 56 -0.01 8.94 -12.42
C PHE A 56 -1.18 9.93 -12.50
N ALA A 57 -2.43 9.43 -12.46
CA ALA A 57 -3.61 10.27 -12.44
C ALA A 57 -3.64 11.20 -11.20
N THR A 58 -3.28 10.67 -10.03
CA THR A 58 -3.25 11.43 -8.77
C THR A 58 -2.12 12.46 -8.78
N VAL A 59 -0.95 12.14 -9.35
CA VAL A 59 0.13 13.11 -9.55
C VAL A 59 -0.31 14.24 -10.48
N GLY A 60 -0.96 13.92 -11.60
CA GLY A 60 -1.54 14.93 -12.49
C GLY A 60 -2.54 15.83 -11.78
N LEU A 61 -3.44 15.26 -10.97
CA LEU A 61 -4.39 16.00 -10.16
C LEU A 61 -3.69 16.90 -9.12
N SER A 62 -2.64 16.40 -8.46
CA SER A 62 -1.88 17.18 -7.48
C SER A 62 -1.20 18.40 -8.12
N LEU A 63 -0.69 18.24 -9.35
CA LEU A 63 -0.10 19.33 -10.11
C LEU A 63 -1.15 20.37 -10.51
N TYR A 64 -2.33 19.92 -10.94
CA TYR A 64 -3.45 20.81 -11.25
C TYR A 64 -3.88 21.64 -10.05
N VAL A 65 -4.02 21.01 -8.87
CA VAL A 65 -4.32 21.71 -7.61
C VAL A 65 -3.24 22.74 -7.29
N LEU A 66 -1.96 22.38 -7.46
CA LEU A 66 -0.85 23.30 -7.19
C LEU A 66 -0.85 24.53 -8.11
N ILE A 67 -1.13 24.34 -9.40
CA ILE A 67 -1.18 25.44 -10.38
C ILE A 67 -2.35 26.40 -10.08
N ASN A 68 -3.49 25.87 -9.65
CA ASN A 68 -4.70 26.66 -9.39
C ASN A 68 -4.85 27.12 -7.93
N ALA A 69 -3.93 26.73 -7.04
CA ALA A 69 -4.03 27.00 -5.61
C ALA A 69 -4.13 28.50 -5.27
N ALA A 70 -3.50 29.37 -6.08
CA ALA A 70 -3.53 30.81 -5.86
C ALA A 70 -4.92 31.44 -6.10
N ALA A 71 -5.78 30.78 -6.88
CA ALA A 71 -7.11 31.27 -7.22
C ALA A 71 -8.21 30.73 -6.30
N TRP A 72 -7.90 29.76 -5.44
CA TRP A 72 -8.88 29.04 -4.63
C TRP A 72 -8.94 29.58 -3.20
N ALA A 73 -10.10 29.40 -2.54
CA ALA A 73 -10.20 29.70 -1.13
C ALA A 73 -9.34 28.72 -0.32
N TYR A 74 -8.80 29.21 0.81
CA TYR A 74 -7.89 28.42 1.65
C TYR A 74 -8.49 27.07 2.10
N LEU A 75 -9.80 27.06 2.42
CA LEU A 75 -10.50 25.84 2.83
C LEU A 75 -10.59 24.82 1.70
N ASP A 76 -10.83 25.25 0.46
CA ASP A 76 -10.91 24.37 -0.71
C ASP A 76 -9.55 23.73 -1.02
N CYS A 77 -8.47 24.53 -0.93
CA CYS A 77 -7.11 24.02 -1.02
C CYS A 77 -6.79 23.01 0.08
N LEU A 78 -7.18 23.30 1.32
CA LEU A 78 -6.94 22.41 2.45
C LEU A 78 -7.63 21.06 2.25
N VAL A 79 -8.91 21.07 1.85
CA VAL A 79 -9.68 19.85 1.55
C VAL A 79 -9.03 19.06 0.42
N ALA A 80 -8.60 19.72 -0.67
CA ALA A 80 -7.92 19.07 -1.78
C ALA A 80 -6.59 18.41 -1.36
N VAL A 81 -5.78 19.10 -0.56
CA VAL A 81 -4.50 18.57 -0.06
C VAL A 81 -4.73 17.38 0.89
N CYS A 82 -5.70 17.47 1.80
CA CYS A 82 -6.06 16.35 2.68
C CYS A 82 -6.54 15.14 1.89
N PHE A 83 -7.36 15.34 0.85
CA PHE A 83 -7.81 14.28 -0.05
C PHE A 83 -6.65 13.63 -0.81
N LEU A 84 -5.71 14.42 -1.34
CA LEU A 84 -4.52 13.91 -2.03
C LEU A 84 -3.64 13.09 -1.08
N ALA A 85 -3.38 13.59 0.14
CA ALA A 85 -2.61 12.88 1.15
C ALA A 85 -3.26 11.54 1.51
N PHE A 86 -4.58 11.52 1.70
CA PHE A 86 -5.34 10.29 1.94
C PHE A 86 -5.24 9.34 0.74
N THR A 87 -5.37 9.84 -0.48
CA THR A 87 -5.26 9.05 -1.71
C THR A 87 -3.89 8.35 -1.80
N TYR A 88 -2.78 9.07 -1.60
CA TYR A 88 -1.44 8.47 -1.61
C TYR A 88 -1.26 7.42 -0.51
N PHE A 89 -1.83 7.64 0.67
CA PHE A 89 -1.83 6.65 1.75
C PHE A 89 -2.54 5.35 1.33
N VAL A 90 -3.70 5.45 0.67
CA VAL A 90 -4.44 4.27 0.17
C VAL A 90 -3.64 3.53 -0.91
N HIS A 91 -2.95 4.25 -1.80
CA HIS A 91 -2.09 3.63 -2.82
C HIS A 91 -0.96 2.80 -2.18
N GLY A 92 -0.32 3.34 -1.13
CA GLY A 92 0.70 2.63 -0.36
C GLY A 92 0.14 1.37 0.32
N CYS A 93 -1.04 1.47 0.93
CA CYS A 93 -1.70 0.33 1.57
C CYS A 93 -2.04 -0.80 0.57
N TRP A 94 -2.36 -0.44 -0.67
CA TRP A 94 -2.65 -1.41 -1.73
C TRP A 94 -1.38 -2.12 -2.23
N LEU A 95 -0.27 -1.39 -2.36
CA LEU A 95 1.04 -1.98 -2.67
C LEU A 95 1.55 -2.91 -1.56
N GLU A 96 1.12 -2.73 -0.31
CA GLU A 96 1.43 -3.68 0.77
C GLU A 96 0.52 -4.93 0.77
N GLY A 97 -0.49 -5.01 -0.10
CA GLY A 97 -1.38 -6.17 -0.21
C GLY A 97 -2.20 -6.44 1.08
N ARG A 98 -2.41 -5.43 1.93
CA ARG A 98 -3.14 -5.59 3.19
C ARG A 98 -4.62 -5.87 2.94
N ARG A 99 -5.25 -6.72 3.77
CA ARG A 99 -6.69 -7.06 3.69
C ARG A 99 -7.63 -5.84 3.73
N TYR A 100 -7.21 -4.75 4.36
CA TYR A 100 -7.98 -3.50 4.43
C TYR A 100 -7.90 -2.63 3.17
N GLY A 101 -7.09 -2.99 2.17
CA GLY A 101 -6.89 -2.20 0.95
C GLY A 101 -8.19 -1.98 0.15
N VAL A 102 -9.04 -3.00 0.06
CA VAL A 102 -10.33 -2.90 -0.67
C VAL A 102 -11.31 -1.97 0.04
N LEU A 103 -11.36 -2.01 1.37
CA LEU A 103 -12.23 -1.13 2.17
C LEU A 103 -11.79 0.34 2.04
N LEU A 104 -10.49 0.58 2.16
CA LEU A 104 -9.90 1.92 2.02
C LEU A 104 -10.10 2.49 0.62
N GLU A 105 -10.01 1.66 -0.42
CA GLU A 105 -10.29 2.07 -1.79
C GLU A 105 -11.77 2.45 -1.98
N GLY A 106 -12.69 1.69 -1.39
CA GLY A 106 -14.11 2.03 -1.38
C GLY A 106 -14.38 3.40 -0.73
N PHE A 107 -13.75 3.65 0.42
CA PHE A 107 -13.85 4.94 1.10
C PHE A 107 -13.25 6.09 0.27
N ARG A 108 -12.12 5.85 -0.40
CA ARG A 108 -11.50 6.81 -1.31
C ARG A 108 -12.42 7.18 -2.48
N LEU A 109 -13.07 6.19 -3.09
CA LEU A 109 -14.03 6.42 -4.18
C LEU A 109 -15.26 7.21 -3.72
N LEU A 110 -15.77 6.92 -2.52
CA LEU A 110 -16.88 7.67 -1.92
C LEU A 110 -16.48 9.12 -1.62
N LEU A 111 -15.28 9.33 -1.09
CA LEU A 111 -14.78 10.67 -0.82
C LEU A 111 -14.54 11.45 -2.12
N ALA A 112 -14.00 10.79 -3.16
CA ALA A 112 -13.82 11.38 -4.48
C ALA A 112 -15.16 11.80 -5.11
N SER A 113 -16.21 10.98 -4.99
CA SER A 113 -17.53 11.32 -5.50
C SER A 113 -18.18 12.45 -4.71
N ALA A 114 -18.03 12.48 -3.38
CA ALA A 114 -18.52 13.57 -2.54
C ALA A 114 -17.85 14.91 -2.89
N ILE A 115 -16.53 14.92 -3.10
CA ILE A 115 -15.79 16.11 -3.51
C ILE A 115 -16.23 16.56 -4.91
N CYS A 116 -16.42 15.61 -5.84
CA CYS A 116 -16.92 15.93 -7.19
C CYS A 116 -18.31 16.59 -7.16
N LEU A 117 -19.21 16.15 -6.26
CA LEU A 117 -20.54 16.75 -6.09
C LEU A 117 -20.47 18.11 -5.38
N TYR A 118 -19.51 18.31 -4.48
CA TYR A 118 -19.33 19.59 -3.78
C TYR A 118 -18.84 20.70 -4.73
N PHE A 119 -17.91 20.38 -5.65
CA PHE A 119 -17.38 21.33 -6.64
C PHE A 119 -18.31 21.61 -7.83
N VAL A 120 -19.62 21.35 -7.70
CA VAL A 120 -20.61 21.47 -8.79
C VAL A 120 -20.76 22.87 -9.40
N ALA A 121 -20.17 23.91 -8.79
CA ALA A 121 -20.31 25.30 -9.22
C ALA A 121 -19.21 25.81 -10.20
N GLY A 122 -18.15 25.05 -10.49
CA GLY A 122 -17.03 25.48 -11.34
C GLY A 122 -16.80 24.58 -12.55
N THR A 123 -17.04 25.09 -13.76
CA THR A 123 -17.02 24.32 -15.03
C THR A 123 -15.69 23.60 -15.30
N ASP A 124 -14.56 24.23 -14.94
CA ASP A 124 -13.23 23.67 -15.26
C ASP A 124 -12.80 22.60 -14.26
N THR A 125 -13.09 22.80 -12.97
CA THR A 125 -12.76 21.85 -11.89
C THR A 125 -13.55 20.56 -11.98
N GLN A 126 -14.78 20.62 -12.50
CA GLN A 126 -15.63 19.45 -12.70
C GLN A 126 -15.08 18.49 -13.76
N LEU A 127 -14.53 19.02 -14.86
CA LEU A 127 -13.96 18.20 -15.93
C LEU A 127 -12.80 17.34 -15.43
N PHE A 128 -11.90 17.92 -14.63
CA PHE A 128 -10.78 17.18 -14.05
C PHE A 128 -11.22 16.17 -12.99
N ALA A 129 -12.21 16.53 -12.14
CA ALA A 129 -12.75 15.60 -11.14
C ALA A 129 -13.49 14.41 -11.78
N LEU A 130 -14.28 14.66 -12.83
CA LEU A 130 -14.97 13.61 -13.59
C LEU A 130 -13.98 12.74 -14.36
N ALA A 131 -12.97 13.32 -15.02
CA ALA A 131 -11.93 12.55 -15.69
C ALA A 131 -11.17 11.63 -14.72
N TYR A 132 -10.88 12.12 -13.50
CA TYR A 132 -10.28 11.33 -12.44
C TYR A 132 -11.19 10.17 -11.99
N LEU A 133 -12.49 10.43 -11.78
CA LEU A 133 -13.47 9.40 -11.43
C LEU A 133 -13.62 8.35 -12.54
N MET A 134 -13.72 8.78 -13.79
CA MET A 134 -13.82 7.90 -14.95
C MET A 134 -12.58 7.01 -15.08
N THR A 135 -11.39 7.58 -14.91
CA THR A 135 -10.15 6.80 -14.92
C THR A 135 -10.16 5.76 -13.81
N SER A 136 -10.59 6.14 -12.60
CA SER A 136 -10.66 5.20 -11.47
C SER A 136 -11.70 4.09 -11.67
N VAL A 137 -12.86 4.40 -12.24
CA VAL A 137 -13.93 3.42 -12.52
C VAL A 137 -13.53 2.49 -13.66
N VAL A 138 -12.98 3.02 -14.76
CA VAL A 138 -12.50 2.22 -15.89
C VAL A 138 -11.40 1.26 -15.46
N SER A 139 -10.42 1.73 -14.69
CA SER A 139 -9.38 0.85 -14.14
C SER A 139 -9.96 -0.23 -13.22
N LEU A 140 -11.04 0.06 -12.48
CA LEU A 140 -11.70 -0.91 -11.59
C LEU A 140 -12.46 -1.97 -12.40
N ILE A 141 -13.15 -1.57 -13.47
CA ILE A 141 -13.89 -2.47 -14.36
C ILE A 141 -12.94 -3.41 -15.10
N ILE A 142 -11.86 -2.86 -15.68
CA ILE A 142 -10.81 -3.66 -16.33
C ILE A 142 -10.23 -4.69 -15.35
N GLY A 143 -10.11 -4.30 -14.08
CA GLY A 143 -9.66 -5.21 -13.04
C GLY A 143 -10.57 -6.34 -12.64
N ARG A 144 -11.87 -6.04 -12.59
CA ARG A 144 -12.88 -7.06 -12.35
C ARG A 144 -12.91 -8.05 -13.52
N ALA A 145 -12.77 -7.57 -14.75
CA ALA A 145 -12.68 -8.42 -15.94
C ALA A 145 -11.44 -9.34 -15.94
N ASP A 146 -10.27 -8.82 -15.55
CA ASP A 146 -9.03 -9.62 -15.46
C ASP A 146 -9.05 -10.65 -14.32
N SER A 147 -9.79 -10.35 -13.25
CA SER A 147 -9.99 -11.28 -12.13
C SER A 147 -10.88 -12.46 -12.51
N ASP A 148 -11.90 -12.24 -13.34
CA ASP A 148 -12.78 -13.30 -13.84
C ASP A 148 -12.06 -14.22 -14.85
N SER A 149 -11.22 -13.68 -15.74
CA SER A 149 -10.45 -14.49 -16.69
C SER A 149 -9.46 -15.42 -15.98
N GLY A 150 -8.78 -14.95 -14.94
CA GLY A 150 -7.85 -15.78 -14.16
C GLY A 150 -8.52 -16.92 -13.38
N VAL A 151 -9.78 -16.74 -12.95
CA VAL A 151 -10.59 -17.80 -12.33
C VAL A 151 -10.98 -18.86 -13.35
N THR A 152 -11.35 -18.46 -14.57
CA THR A 152 -11.73 -19.40 -15.63
C THR A 152 -10.58 -20.26 -16.15
N GLU A 153 -9.35 -19.72 -16.24
CA GLU A 153 -8.16 -20.48 -16.60
C GLU A 153 -7.72 -21.46 -15.48
N GLY A 154 -7.84 -21.06 -14.21
CA GLY A 154 -7.54 -21.95 -13.07
C GLY A 154 -8.50 -23.14 -12.96
N VAL A 155 -9.78 -22.94 -13.27
CA VAL A 155 -10.80 -24.01 -13.26
C VAL A 155 -10.63 -24.98 -14.42
N THR A 156 -10.24 -24.50 -15.62
CA THR A 156 -10.00 -25.38 -16.78
C THR A 156 -8.75 -26.23 -16.62
N ILE A 157 -7.68 -25.72 -16.01
CA ILE A 157 -6.48 -26.53 -15.71
C ILE A 157 -6.76 -27.56 -14.59
N GLY A 158 -7.60 -27.22 -13.60
CA GLY A 158 -8.00 -28.15 -12.54
C GLY A 158 -8.94 -29.27 -12.99
N SER A 159 -9.77 -29.02 -14.01
CA SER A 159 -10.70 -30.03 -14.55
C SER A 159 -10.07 -30.99 -15.58
N GLY A 160 -8.87 -30.69 -16.09
CA GLY A 160 -8.13 -31.56 -17.02
C GLY A 160 -7.18 -32.56 -16.34
N ALA A 161 -7.13 -32.58 -15.00
CA ALA A 161 -6.23 -33.43 -14.21
C ALA A 161 -6.96 -34.53 -13.41
N ALA A 162 -8.21 -34.84 -13.76
CA ALA A 162 -9.00 -35.93 -13.17
C ALA A 162 -9.18 -37.08 -14.18
#